data_AF-A0A9N9KYK6-F1
#
_entry.id   AF-A0A9N9KYK6-F1
#
_cell.length_a   1.000
_cell.length_b   1.000
_cell.length_c   1.000
_cell.angle_alpha   90.00
_cell.angle_beta   90.00
_cell.angle_gamma   90.00
#
_symmetry.space_group_name_H-M   'P 1'
#
loop_
_entity.id
_entity.type
_entity.pdbx_description
1 polymer ?
#
loop_
_entity_poly.entity_id
_entity_poly.type
_entity_poly.pdbx_seq_one_letter_code
_entity_poly.pdbx_strand_id
1 'polypeptide(L)'
;MTFRFALTMNELGIKYANMWGAITAAGHLYSAMQHTTPNLPRWHDLDTLLQIHTTPYFFWDDIPPSTPSGFASSYEKASNISKSIADRQDRASSTMVSRTNMISTPGGYLPANKNEFGIGIASKVSALYHERFCFEQPTPVRNLPLVEHILSHTASTEINQTLTGVQKILKDANAFPKTPFTTTPSAREVSTKDLTTQFENHQMLTETQLLSALCTRLQQEAYTLNFDYFTFHIRCMRFLKAVYEEFRVEIIEEDGELIEGRGELNMVVHRIFTWLMDQEKVENVKERLRGVLEMFVEREGRAEIDSLKEYMDGLILAN
;
A
#
# COMPACT_ATOMS: atom_id res chain seq x y z
N MET A 1 -3.82 21.47 14.87
CA MET A 1 -5.13 21.11 14.27
C MET A 1 -4.93 20.45 12.91
N THR A 2 -4.25 21.09 11.95
CA THR A 2 -4.01 20.54 10.59
C THR A 2 -3.31 19.18 10.59
N PHE A 3 -2.23 19.00 11.36
CA PHE A 3 -1.51 17.73 11.42
C PHE A 3 -2.41 16.58 11.92
N ARG A 4 -3.14 16.80 13.03
CA ARG A 4 -4.11 15.82 13.55
C ARG A 4 -5.17 15.44 12.52
N PHE A 5 -5.71 16.42 11.79
CA PHE A 5 -6.67 16.15 10.72
C PHE A 5 -6.06 15.29 9.61
N ALA A 6 -4.84 15.60 9.16
CA ALA A 6 -4.13 14.81 8.16
C ALA A 6 -3.89 13.36 8.63
N LEU A 7 -3.46 13.17 9.88
CA LEU A 7 -3.31 11.83 10.47
C LEU A 7 -4.62 11.04 10.46
N THR A 8 -5.70 11.65 10.96
CA THR A 8 -7.01 11.00 10.99
C THR A 8 -7.52 10.66 9.59
N MET A 9 -7.34 11.56 8.61
CA MET A 9 -7.74 11.29 7.22
C MET A 9 -6.92 10.16 6.59
N ASN A 10 -5.61 10.12 6.86
CA ASN A 10 -4.72 9.06 6.40
C ASN A 10 -5.16 7.69 6.95
N GLU A 11 -5.38 7.59 8.26
CA GLU A 11 -5.85 6.36 8.91
C GLU A 11 -7.21 5.90 8.39
N LEU A 12 -8.16 6.84 8.22
CA LEU A 12 -9.46 6.52 7.63
C LEU A 12 -9.31 6.03 6.20
N GLY A 13 -8.42 6.62 5.41
CA GLY A 13 -8.11 6.21 4.05
C GLY A 13 -7.57 4.79 3.98
N ILE A 14 -6.57 4.47 4.81
CA ILE A 14 -5.99 3.12 4.93
C ILE A 14 -7.07 2.11 5.35
N LYS A 15 -7.85 2.42 6.40
CA LYS A 15 -8.91 1.55 6.89
C LYS A 15 -9.97 1.29 5.81
N TYR A 16 -10.37 2.33 5.09
CA TYR A 16 -11.33 2.22 4.00
C TYR A 16 -10.77 1.36 2.86
N ALA A 17 -9.54 1.62 2.44
CA ALA A 17 -8.86 0.83 1.42
C ALA A 17 -8.78 -0.67 1.75
N ASN A 18 -8.42 -1.00 2.99
CA ASN A 18 -8.31 -2.39 3.47
C ASN A 18 -9.67 -3.08 3.56
N MET A 19 -10.71 -2.35 3.95
CA MET A 19 -12.07 -2.89 4.06
C MET A 19 -12.59 -3.48 2.74
N TRP A 20 -12.19 -2.89 1.61
CA TRP A 20 -12.61 -3.32 0.28
C TRP A 20 -11.56 -4.16 -0.45
N GLY A 21 -10.30 -4.16 -0.03
CA GLY A 21 -9.23 -5.01 -0.58
C GLY A 21 -8.77 -4.69 -2.00
N ALA A 22 -9.33 -3.67 -2.65
CA ALA A 22 -9.06 -3.38 -4.07
C ALA A 22 -7.59 -3.05 -4.36
N ILE A 23 -6.93 -2.34 -3.44
CA ILE A 23 -5.52 -2.00 -3.59
C ILE A 23 -4.66 -3.26 -3.50
N THR A 24 -4.93 -4.16 -2.55
CA THR A 24 -4.25 -5.44 -2.43
C THR A 24 -4.45 -6.27 -3.70
N ALA A 25 -5.70 -6.39 -4.17
CA ALA A 25 -6.05 -7.11 -5.39
C ALA A 25 -5.32 -6.56 -6.63
N ALA A 26 -5.33 -5.24 -6.82
CA ALA A 26 -4.60 -4.59 -7.90
C ALA A 26 -3.08 -4.78 -7.77
N GLY A 27 -2.53 -4.66 -6.55
CA GLY A 27 -1.12 -4.88 -6.22
C GLY A 27 -0.61 -6.26 -6.61
N HIS A 28 -1.36 -7.31 -6.26
CA HIS A 28 -1.04 -8.69 -6.62
C HIS A 28 -1.09 -8.91 -8.13
N LEU A 29 -2.14 -8.41 -8.79
CA LEU A 29 -2.31 -8.60 -10.22
C LEU A 29 -1.24 -7.88 -11.04
N TYR A 30 -0.95 -6.61 -10.70
CA TYR A 30 0.13 -5.83 -11.31
C TYR A 30 1.50 -6.50 -11.10
N SER A 31 1.79 -6.97 -9.88
CA SER A 31 3.07 -7.60 -9.57
C SER A 31 3.26 -8.92 -10.32
N ALA A 32 2.19 -9.72 -10.45
CA ALA A 32 2.21 -10.92 -11.27
C ALA A 32 2.48 -10.60 -12.74
N MET A 33 1.81 -9.57 -13.28
CA MET A 33 1.99 -9.15 -14.68
C MET A 33 3.39 -8.59 -14.94
N GLN A 34 3.94 -7.78 -14.04
CA GLN A 34 5.32 -7.30 -14.14
C GLN A 34 6.31 -8.46 -14.17
N HIS A 35 6.04 -9.55 -13.44
CA HIS A 35 6.90 -10.74 -13.43
C HIS A 35 6.78 -11.57 -14.72
N THR A 36 5.56 -11.75 -15.22
CA THR A 36 5.31 -12.64 -16.37
C THR A 36 5.46 -11.95 -17.73
N THR A 37 5.40 -10.62 -17.76
CA THR A 37 5.34 -9.83 -18.97
C THR A 37 6.44 -8.77 -18.98
N PRO A 38 7.63 -9.11 -19.52
CA PRO A 38 8.69 -8.14 -19.68
C PRO A 38 8.21 -6.94 -20.51
N ASN A 39 8.64 -5.74 -20.13
CA ASN A 39 8.32 -4.45 -20.77
C ASN A 39 6.93 -3.87 -20.48
N LEU A 40 6.20 -4.41 -19.49
CA LEU A 40 4.97 -3.78 -19.02
C LEU A 40 5.26 -2.39 -18.44
N PRO A 41 4.48 -1.33 -18.75
CA PRO A 41 4.71 -0.01 -18.21
C PRO A 41 4.59 -0.02 -16.68
N ARG A 42 5.42 0.81 -16.02
CA ARG A 42 5.44 0.91 -14.56
C ARG A 42 4.26 1.73 -14.07
N TRP A 43 3.53 1.17 -13.12
CA TRP A 43 2.52 1.89 -12.36
C TRP A 43 3.20 2.55 -11.15
N HIS A 44 3.76 3.73 -11.37
CA HIS A 44 4.58 4.41 -10.36
C HIS A 44 3.86 4.62 -9.02
N ASP A 45 2.57 5.01 -9.03
CA ASP A 45 1.80 5.19 -7.80
C ASP A 45 1.73 3.88 -6.97
N LEU A 46 1.49 2.75 -7.63
CA LEU A 46 1.42 1.43 -6.99
C LEU A 46 2.81 0.95 -6.55
N ASP A 47 3.85 1.16 -7.36
CA ASP A 47 5.24 0.88 -6.98
C ASP A 47 5.64 1.66 -5.72
N THR A 48 5.23 2.93 -5.63
CA THR A 48 5.49 3.80 -4.48
C THR A 48 4.74 3.30 -3.26
N LEU A 49 3.48 2.90 -3.42
CA LEU A 49 2.69 2.34 -2.34
C LEU A 49 3.30 1.04 -1.78
N LEU A 50 3.75 0.13 -2.65
CA LEU A 50 4.43 -1.10 -2.25
C LEU A 50 5.71 -0.82 -1.45
N GLN A 51 6.41 0.27 -1.77
CA GLN A 51 7.59 0.70 -1.00
C GLN A 51 7.23 1.33 0.34
N ILE A 52 6.16 2.12 0.39
CA ILE A 52 5.67 2.76 1.62
C ILE A 52 5.24 1.72 2.65
N HIS A 53 4.46 0.73 2.23
CA HIS A 53 3.90 -0.27 3.15
C HIS A 53 4.73 -1.54 3.30
N THR A 54 5.84 -1.67 2.57
CA THR A 54 6.69 -2.86 2.51
C THR A 54 5.99 -4.12 1.98
N THR A 55 6.78 -5.01 1.38
CA THR A 55 6.31 -6.29 0.83
C THR A 55 5.49 -7.15 1.80
N PRO A 56 5.87 -7.33 3.09
CA PRO A 56 5.21 -8.26 4.00
C PRO A 56 3.75 -7.92 4.34
N TYR A 57 3.32 -6.67 4.11
CA TYR A 57 1.93 -6.27 4.34
C TYR A 57 1.05 -6.56 3.12
N PHE A 58 1.63 -6.47 1.92
CA PHE A 58 0.95 -6.77 0.67
C PHE A 58 0.96 -8.26 0.33
N PHE A 59 2.08 -8.94 0.56
CA PHE A 59 2.30 -10.34 0.24
C PHE A 59 2.46 -11.13 1.53
N TRP A 60 2.03 -12.39 1.50
CA TRP A 60 2.12 -13.27 2.66
C TRP A 60 3.56 -13.49 3.15
N ASP A 61 4.54 -13.43 2.24
CA ASP A 61 5.96 -13.65 2.51
C ASP A 61 6.75 -12.34 2.29
N ASP A 62 7.94 -12.25 2.90
CA ASP A 62 8.83 -11.07 2.80
C ASP A 62 9.32 -10.78 1.37
N ILE A 63 9.19 -11.76 0.48
CA ILE A 63 9.64 -11.69 -0.91
C ILE A 63 8.41 -11.83 -1.80
N PRO A 64 8.23 -10.94 -2.80
CA PRO A 64 7.15 -11.10 -3.77
C PRO A 64 7.26 -12.46 -4.45
N PRO A 65 6.15 -13.19 -4.66
CA PRO A 65 6.20 -14.44 -5.39
C PRO A 65 6.80 -14.28 -6.79
N SER A 66 7.41 -15.35 -7.31
CA SER A 66 7.96 -15.37 -8.67
C SER A 66 7.20 -16.31 -9.61
N THR A 67 6.10 -16.90 -9.14
CA THR A 67 5.29 -17.83 -9.94
C THR A 67 3.82 -17.43 -9.88
N PRO A 68 3.03 -17.65 -10.94
CA PRO A 68 1.59 -17.40 -10.91
C PRO A 68 0.89 -18.10 -9.74
N SER A 69 1.28 -19.34 -9.43
CA SER A 69 0.76 -20.10 -8.27
C SER A 69 1.13 -19.47 -6.93
N GLY A 70 2.34 -18.91 -6.81
CA GLY A 70 2.77 -18.20 -5.61
C GLY A 70 1.98 -16.90 -5.41
N PHE A 71 1.73 -16.15 -6.48
CA PHE A 71 0.85 -14.96 -6.44
C PHE A 71 -0.59 -15.33 -6.06
N ALA A 72 -1.15 -16.38 -6.67
CA ALA A 72 -2.48 -16.88 -6.34
C ALA A 72 -2.60 -17.21 -4.84
N SER A 73 -1.67 -18.02 -4.31
CA SER A 73 -1.67 -18.42 -2.90
C SER A 73 -1.45 -17.23 -1.96
N SER A 74 -0.55 -16.31 -2.31
CA SER A 74 -0.28 -15.11 -1.51
C SER A 74 -1.52 -14.21 -1.47
N TYR A 75 -2.20 -14.02 -2.60
CA TYR A 75 -3.44 -13.25 -2.68
C TYR A 75 -4.58 -13.90 -1.89
N GLU A 76 -4.77 -15.21 -2.01
CA GLU A 76 -5.83 -15.93 -1.27
C GLU A 76 -5.68 -15.75 0.24
N LYS A 77 -4.44 -15.84 0.75
CA LYS A 77 -4.14 -15.62 2.17
C LYS A 77 -4.32 -14.16 2.59
N ALA A 78 -3.89 -13.21 1.76
CA ALA A 78 -4.00 -11.79 2.07
C ALA A 78 -5.44 -11.27 2.03
N SER A 79 -6.27 -11.79 1.12
CA SER A 79 -7.64 -11.32 0.88
C SER A 79 -8.72 -12.12 1.62
N ASN A 80 -8.39 -13.28 2.18
CA ASN A 80 -9.36 -14.26 2.71
C ASN A 80 -10.44 -14.67 1.70
N ILE A 81 -10.12 -14.67 0.40
CA ILE A 81 -11.12 -14.90 -0.65
C ILE A 81 -11.72 -16.30 -0.62
N SER A 82 -11.00 -17.30 -0.13
CA SER A 82 -11.50 -18.67 0.03
C SER A 82 -12.75 -18.72 0.92
N LYS A 83 -12.80 -17.89 1.97
CA LYS A 83 -14.00 -17.76 2.82
C LYS A 83 -15.15 -17.11 2.05
N SER A 84 -14.87 -16.08 1.26
CA SER A 84 -15.89 -15.40 0.44
C SER A 84 -16.51 -16.33 -0.60
N ILE A 85 -15.70 -17.22 -1.20
CA ILE A 85 -16.17 -18.24 -2.15
C ILE A 85 -17.06 -19.27 -1.44
N ALA A 86 -16.64 -19.78 -0.28
CA ALA A 86 -17.44 -20.70 0.52
C ALA A 86 -18.79 -20.08 0.91
N ASP A 87 -18.79 -18.84 1.43
CA ASP A 87 -20.00 -18.11 1.81
C ASP A 87 -20.94 -17.88 0.61
N ARG A 88 -20.40 -17.78 -0.62
CA ARG A 88 -21.20 -17.66 -1.85
C ARG A 88 -21.83 -19.00 -2.24
N GLN A 89 -21.09 -20.09 -2.15
CA GLN A 89 -21.60 -21.44 -2.43
C GLN A 89 -22.69 -21.85 -1.43
N ASP A 90 -22.53 -21.53 -0.15
CA ASP A 90 -23.55 -21.75 0.88
C ASP A 90 -24.83 -20.95 0.62
N ARG A 91 -24.70 -19.73 0.09
CA ARG A 91 -25.84 -18.88 -0.32
C ARG A 91 -26.54 -19.39 -1.58
N ALA A 92 -25.80 -19.98 -2.52
CA ALA A 92 -26.38 -20.57 -3.73
C ALA A 92 -27.12 -21.88 -3.43
N SER A 93 -26.65 -22.66 -2.44
CA SER A 93 -27.24 -23.94 -2.04
C SER A 93 -28.37 -23.79 -1.00
N SER A 94 -28.35 -22.76 -0.15
CA SER A 94 -29.40 -22.49 0.83
C SER A 94 -30.71 -22.10 0.17
N THR A 95 -31.60 -23.08 0.06
CA THR A 95 -32.97 -22.93 -0.43
C THR A 95 -33.80 -22.14 0.60
N MET A 96 -33.98 -20.83 0.39
CA MET A 96 -35.05 -19.95 0.89
C MET A 96 -35.52 -19.97 2.36
N VAL A 97 -34.88 -20.65 3.32
CA VAL A 97 -35.35 -20.65 4.71
C VAL A 97 -34.77 -19.46 5.50
N SER A 98 -35.62 -18.45 5.72
CA SER A 98 -35.53 -17.40 6.75
C SER A 98 -34.34 -16.42 6.70
N ARG A 99 -34.39 -15.47 5.75
CA ARG A 99 -33.64 -14.19 5.82
C ARG A 99 -34.32 -13.21 6.76
N THR A 100 -34.04 -13.29 8.06
CA THR A 100 -34.39 -12.20 8.98
C THR A 100 -33.22 -11.96 9.92
N ASN A 101 -32.59 -10.79 9.80
CA ASN A 101 -31.64 -10.19 10.74
C ASN A 101 -30.15 -10.61 10.70
N MET A 102 -29.53 -10.65 9.52
CA MET A 102 -28.08 -10.39 9.43
C MET A 102 -27.82 -9.10 8.67
N ILE A 103 -27.69 -8.01 9.42
CA ILE A 103 -26.95 -6.84 8.98
C ILE A 103 -25.49 -7.27 8.97
N SER A 104 -25.05 -7.92 7.88
CA SER A 104 -23.63 -8.13 7.65
C SER A 104 -23.03 -6.75 7.45
N THR A 105 -22.21 -6.29 8.39
CA THR A 105 -21.44 -5.07 8.28
C THR A 105 -20.72 -5.11 6.93
N PRO A 106 -20.96 -4.15 6.02
CA PRO A 106 -20.18 -4.05 4.78
C PRO A 106 -18.71 -3.90 5.21
N GLY A 107 -17.89 -4.93 4.97
CA GLY A 107 -16.48 -4.95 5.38
C GLY A 107 -16.07 -5.91 6.51
N GLY A 108 -16.93 -6.80 6.99
CA GLY A 108 -16.65 -7.70 8.14
C GLY A 108 -15.69 -8.88 7.93
N TYR A 109 -14.71 -8.80 7.02
CA TYR A 109 -13.87 -9.95 6.61
C TYR A 109 -12.39 -9.85 6.98
N LEU A 110 -11.97 -8.90 7.81
CA LEU A 110 -10.59 -8.85 8.29
C LEU A 110 -10.40 -9.80 9.50
N PRO A 111 -9.37 -10.67 9.49
CA PRO A 111 -9.16 -11.67 10.52
C PRO A 111 -8.76 -11.00 11.84
N ALA A 112 -9.38 -11.41 12.94
CA ALA A 112 -9.21 -10.79 14.25
C ALA A 112 -7.88 -11.09 14.95
N ASN A 113 -6.99 -11.91 14.37
CA ASN A 113 -5.73 -12.27 15.02
C ASN A 113 -4.61 -12.55 14.02
N LYS A 114 -3.45 -11.91 14.30
CA LYS A 114 -2.18 -11.84 13.56
C LYS A 114 -2.20 -10.99 12.30
N ASN A 115 -1.70 -9.77 12.47
CA ASN A 115 -1.21 -8.81 11.48
C ASN A 115 -2.23 -8.41 10.41
N GLU A 116 -2.59 -7.14 10.41
CA GLU A 116 -3.48 -6.50 9.44
C GLU A 116 -2.95 -6.73 8.01
N PHE A 117 -3.41 -7.78 7.33
CA PHE A 117 -3.11 -7.99 5.92
C PHE A 117 -3.73 -6.86 5.10
N GLY A 118 -2.97 -6.31 4.16
CA GLY A 118 -3.34 -5.14 3.37
C GLY A 118 -2.35 -3.99 3.56
N ILE A 119 -2.86 -2.77 3.49
CA ILE A 119 -2.08 -1.55 3.66
C ILE A 119 -1.83 -1.35 5.16
N GLY A 120 -0.60 -1.60 5.62
CA GLY A 120 -0.23 -1.38 7.03
C GLY A 120 -0.17 0.10 7.42
N ILE A 121 -0.06 0.41 8.71
CA ILE A 121 0.20 1.78 9.16
C ILE A 121 1.61 2.18 8.70
N ALA A 122 1.70 3.05 7.70
CA ALA A 122 2.98 3.35 7.07
C ALA A 122 3.85 4.37 7.81
N SER A 123 3.35 4.98 8.88
CA SER A 123 4.16 5.79 9.78
C SER A 123 3.95 5.37 11.22
N LYS A 124 4.97 4.69 11.78
CA LYS A 124 5.03 4.36 13.20
C LYS A 124 5.09 5.61 14.08
N VAL A 125 5.80 6.66 13.67
CA VAL A 125 5.89 7.90 14.46
C VAL A 125 4.53 8.59 14.51
N SER A 126 3.82 8.64 13.39
CA SER A 126 2.47 9.19 13.33
C SER A 126 1.47 8.36 14.09
N ALA A 127 1.56 7.02 14.03
CA ALA A 127 0.75 6.12 14.84
C ALA A 127 0.95 6.39 16.34
N LEU A 128 2.21 6.51 16.78
CA LEU A 128 2.54 6.81 18.16
C LEU A 128 2.09 8.20 18.58
N TYR A 129 2.20 9.19 17.68
CA TYR A 129 1.66 10.52 17.93
C TYR A 129 0.13 10.47 18.05
N HIS A 130 -0.54 9.75 17.15
CA HIS A 130 -1.98 9.65 17.10
C HIS A 130 -2.52 8.95 18.36
N GLU A 131 -1.97 7.79 18.72
CA GLU A 131 -2.33 7.03 19.92
C GLU A 131 -2.17 7.87 21.20
N ARG A 132 -1.12 8.70 21.26
CA ARG A 132 -0.79 9.45 22.49
C ARG A 132 -1.47 10.81 22.60
N PHE A 133 -1.61 11.54 21.50
CA PHE A 133 -2.02 12.94 21.52
C PHE A 133 -3.39 13.19 20.90
N CYS A 134 -3.90 12.27 20.08
CA CYS A 134 -5.22 12.43 19.45
C CYS A 134 -6.34 11.78 20.26
N PHE A 135 -6.03 10.72 21.01
CA PHE A 135 -6.96 10.11 21.95
C PHE A 135 -6.43 10.25 23.37
N GLU A 136 -7.28 10.72 24.28
CA GLU A 136 -6.95 11.11 25.66
C GLU A 136 -6.47 9.91 26.50
N GLN A 137 -5.22 9.47 26.31
CA GLN A 137 -4.54 8.66 27.31
C GLN A 137 -4.06 9.59 28.43
N PRO A 138 -4.50 9.42 29.68
CA PRO A 138 -4.17 10.33 30.79
C PRO A 138 -2.72 10.19 31.29
N THR A 139 -1.87 9.42 30.61
CA THR A 139 -0.47 9.23 30.97
C THR A 139 0.40 10.29 30.30
N PRO A 140 0.81 11.35 31.01
CA PRO A 140 1.69 12.37 30.43
C PRO A 140 3.04 11.73 30.07
N VAL A 141 3.49 11.93 28.83
CA VAL A 141 4.85 11.63 28.41
C VAL A 141 5.78 12.60 29.13
N ARG A 142 6.33 12.18 30.28
CA ARG A 142 7.15 13.06 31.13
C ARG A 142 8.65 12.88 30.95
N ASN A 143 9.13 11.89 30.20
CA ASN A 143 10.55 11.59 30.14
C ASN A 143 11.09 11.41 28.70
N LEU A 144 12.19 12.11 28.43
CA LEU A 144 12.99 12.05 27.20
C LEU A 144 13.40 10.61 26.79
N PRO A 145 13.74 9.70 27.72
CA PRO A 145 14.14 8.33 27.36
C PRO A 145 13.07 7.54 26.60
N LEU A 146 11.78 7.80 26.85
CA LEU A 146 10.70 7.12 26.12
C LEU A 146 10.59 7.61 24.68
N VAL A 147 10.85 8.90 24.44
CA VAL A 147 10.88 9.49 23.10
C VAL A 147 12.09 8.95 22.33
N GLU A 148 13.24 8.87 22.97
CA GLU A 148 14.47 8.30 22.40
C GLU A 148 14.30 6.81 22.05
N HIS A 149 13.71 6.02 22.95
CA HIS A 149 13.43 4.59 22.69
C HIS A 149 12.47 4.40 21.51
N ILE A 150 11.44 5.23 21.39
CA ILE A 150 10.53 5.20 20.23
C ILE A 150 11.33 5.44 18.96
N LEU A 151 12.11 6.52 18.93
CA LEU A 151 12.81 6.96 17.74
C LEU A 151 13.87 5.97 17.29
N SER A 152 14.60 5.38 18.22
CA SER A 152 15.61 4.35 17.92
C SER A 152 15.00 3.07 17.38
N HIS A 153 13.87 2.63 17.93
CA HIS A 153 13.17 1.45 17.45
C HIS A 153 12.60 1.65 16.04
N THR A 154 12.07 2.84 15.74
CA THR A 154 11.64 3.20 14.37
C THR A 154 12.81 3.43 13.41
N ALA A 155 13.92 3.98 13.89
CA ALA A 155 15.05 4.34 13.04
C ALA A 155 15.83 3.12 12.52
N SER A 156 16.00 2.10 13.37
CA SER A 156 16.79 0.91 13.05
C SER A 156 16.17 0.01 11.98
N THR A 157 14.84 -0.05 11.90
CA THR A 157 14.13 -1.05 11.08
C THR A 157 13.69 -0.55 9.70
N GLU A 158 13.30 0.72 9.54
CA GLU A 158 12.62 1.19 8.32
C GLU A 158 13.44 2.19 7.49
N ILE A 159 14.28 3.02 8.12
CA ILE A 159 14.93 4.17 7.45
C ILE A 159 15.82 3.73 6.27
N ASN A 160 16.59 2.67 6.44
CA ASN A 160 17.50 2.20 5.39
C ASN A 160 16.75 1.60 4.18
N GLN A 161 15.58 1.01 4.40
CA GLN A 161 14.79 0.34 3.36
C GLN A 161 13.96 1.36 2.58
N THR A 162 13.22 2.24 3.27
CA THR A 162 12.34 3.22 2.62
C THR A 162 13.12 4.29 1.86
N LEU A 163 14.23 4.80 2.43
CA LEU A 163 15.02 5.86 1.78
C LEU A 163 15.66 5.38 0.48
N THR A 164 16.23 4.18 0.48
CA THR A 164 16.87 3.60 -0.71
C THR A 164 15.84 3.33 -1.82
N GLY A 165 14.64 2.88 -1.46
CA GLY A 165 13.54 2.65 -2.40
C GLY A 165 13.02 3.94 -3.03
N VAL A 166 12.64 4.91 -2.20
CA VAL A 166 12.04 6.17 -2.67
C VAL A 166 13.04 7.00 -3.47
N GLN A 167 14.31 7.08 -3.03
CA GLN A 167 15.34 7.76 -3.82
C GLN A 167 15.58 7.08 -5.16
N LYS A 168 15.45 5.75 -5.26
CA LYS A 168 15.55 5.04 -6.54
C LYS A 168 14.36 5.36 -7.44
N ILE A 169 13.12 5.36 -6.95
CA ILE A 169 11.95 5.76 -7.73
C ILE A 169 12.08 7.20 -8.22
N LEU A 170 12.45 8.13 -7.34
CA LEU A 170 12.60 9.53 -7.70
C LEU A 170 13.75 9.73 -8.70
N LYS A 171 14.86 8.99 -8.58
CA LYS A 171 15.95 9.01 -9.57
C LYS A 171 15.51 8.43 -10.91
N ASP A 172 14.76 7.34 -10.92
CA ASP A 172 14.20 6.71 -12.12
C ASP A 172 13.18 7.66 -12.80
N ALA A 173 12.33 8.33 -12.01
CA ALA A 173 11.36 9.33 -12.49
C ALA A 173 12.05 10.61 -13.01
N ASN A 174 13.20 10.99 -12.44
CA ASN A 174 13.99 12.14 -12.84
C ASN A 174 15.05 11.83 -13.93
N ALA A 175 15.02 10.64 -14.56
CA ALA A 175 15.90 10.28 -15.68
C ALA A 175 15.48 10.93 -17.03
N PHE A 176 14.50 11.84 -17.03
CA PHE A 176 14.21 12.78 -18.12
C PHE A 176 15.12 14.03 -18.05
N PRO A 177 15.35 14.77 -19.16
CA PRO A 177 16.48 15.68 -19.29
C PRO A 177 16.45 16.79 -18.22
N LYS A 178 17.51 16.79 -17.41
CA LYS A 178 17.73 17.67 -16.27
C LYS A 178 17.91 19.12 -16.71
N THR A 179 17.13 20.03 -16.15
CA THR A 179 17.61 21.39 -15.90
C THR A 179 18.57 21.37 -14.70
N PRO A 180 19.66 22.15 -14.71
CA PRO A 180 20.70 22.08 -13.70
C PRO A 180 20.30 22.87 -12.45
N PHE A 181 19.90 22.17 -11.39
CA PHE A 181 19.88 22.75 -10.05
C PHE A 181 21.08 22.24 -9.26
N THR A 182 22.00 23.16 -9.00
CA THR A 182 23.21 22.95 -8.22
C THR A 182 22.88 23.10 -6.73
N THR A 183 22.53 22.01 -6.05
CA THR A 183 22.49 21.99 -4.58
C THR A 183 23.91 22.15 -4.03
N THR A 184 24.14 23.26 -3.35
CA THR A 184 25.41 23.60 -2.69
C THR A 184 25.63 22.66 -1.48
N PRO A 185 26.80 22.03 -1.31
CA PRO A 185 27.06 21.16 -0.17
C PRO A 185 27.41 22.02 1.04
N SER A 186 26.47 22.17 1.98
CA SER A 186 26.71 22.82 3.27
C SER A 186 26.08 21.99 4.39
N ALA A 187 26.85 21.86 5.48
CA ALA A 187 26.69 20.97 6.64
C ALA A 187 27.11 19.51 6.40
N ARG A 188 28.05 19.03 7.23
CA ARG A 188 28.42 17.60 7.32
C ARG A 188 27.14 16.79 7.56
N GLU A 189 26.68 16.06 6.54
CA GLU A 189 25.69 15.01 6.73
C GLU A 189 26.28 14.01 7.73
N VAL A 190 25.74 14.02 8.95
CA VAL A 190 26.04 12.98 9.93
C VAL A 190 25.48 11.69 9.35
N SER A 191 26.36 10.73 9.06
CA SER A 191 26.00 9.41 8.56
C SER A 191 24.99 8.76 9.51
N THR A 192 23.84 8.35 9.01
CA THR A 192 22.81 7.67 9.82
C THR A 192 23.34 6.41 10.52
N LYS A 193 24.32 5.74 9.92
CA LYS A 193 25.03 4.59 10.52
C LYS A 193 25.80 4.98 11.78
N ASP A 194 26.33 6.20 11.84
CA ASP A 194 27.07 6.69 13.00
C ASP A 194 26.11 6.97 14.15
N LEU A 195 24.90 7.48 13.87
CA LEU A 195 23.86 7.70 14.89
C LEU A 195 23.35 6.39 15.48
N THR A 196 23.10 5.36 14.65
CA THR A 196 22.68 4.04 15.14
C THR A 196 23.75 3.43 16.02
N THR A 197 25.02 3.46 15.58
CA THR A 197 26.15 2.91 16.34
C THR A 197 26.37 3.68 17.65
N GLN A 198 26.27 5.02 17.61
CA GLN A 198 26.37 5.86 18.79
C GLN A 198 25.26 5.54 19.80
N PHE A 199 24.02 5.36 19.33
CA PHE A 199 22.90 5.00 20.17
C PHE A 199 23.03 3.58 20.73
N GLU A 200 23.42 2.59 19.92
CA GLU A 200 23.64 1.21 20.41
C GLU A 200 24.65 1.18 21.57
N ASN A 201 25.73 1.97 21.45
CA ASN A 201 26.79 2.04 22.44
C ASN A 201 26.43 2.88 23.68
N HIS A 202 25.72 4.00 23.50
CA HIS A 202 25.51 4.99 24.56
C HIS A 202 24.07 5.09 25.06
N GLN A 203 23.10 4.48 24.36
CA GLN A 203 21.66 4.57 24.62
C GLN A 203 21.14 6.01 24.72
N MET A 204 21.85 6.99 24.17
CA MET A 204 21.51 8.41 24.24
C MET A 204 21.90 9.11 22.93
N LEU A 205 21.03 10.00 22.45
CA LEU A 205 21.32 10.95 21.37
C LEU A 205 21.42 12.33 21.99
N THR A 206 22.23 13.22 21.41
CA THR A 206 22.16 14.64 21.81
C THR A 206 20.81 15.22 21.38
N GLU A 207 20.32 16.26 22.07
CA GLU A 207 19.05 16.92 21.72
C GLU A 207 19.00 17.36 20.24
N THR A 208 20.13 17.83 19.71
CA THR A 208 20.27 18.23 18.31
C THR A 208 20.24 17.05 17.35
N GLN A 209 20.86 15.92 17.70
CA GLN A 209 20.80 14.69 16.91
C GLN A 209 19.39 14.12 16.89
N LEU A 210 18.72 14.12 18.04
CA LEU A 210 17.33 13.67 18.19
C LEU A 210 16.39 14.53 17.35
N LEU A 211 16.50 15.86 17.44
CA LEU A 211 15.69 16.80 16.67
C LEU A 211 15.94 16.63 15.17
N SER A 212 17.20 16.50 14.75
CA SER A 212 17.55 16.26 13.35
C SER A 212 16.96 14.94 12.83
N ALA A 213 17.05 13.87 13.62
CA ALA A 213 16.46 12.57 13.28
C ALA A 213 14.92 12.65 13.17
N LEU A 214 14.27 13.36 14.10
CA LEU A 214 12.82 13.63 14.07
C LEU A 214 12.41 14.40 12.83
N CYS A 215 13.09 15.52 12.52
CA CYS A 215 12.80 16.33 11.34
C CYS A 215 12.98 15.51 10.06
N THR A 216 14.09 14.77 9.96
CA THR A 216 14.36 13.89 8.81
C THR A 216 13.27 12.84 8.68
N ARG A 217 12.81 12.24 9.79
CA ARG A 217 11.76 11.22 9.74
C ARG A 217 10.39 11.80 9.40
N LEU A 218 10.02 12.93 9.96
CA LEU A 218 8.78 13.63 9.60
C LEU A 218 8.77 14.01 8.12
N GLN A 219 9.90 14.44 7.56
CA GLN A 219 10.02 14.71 6.13
C GLN A 219 9.86 13.44 5.27
N GLN A 220 10.40 12.30 5.71
CA GLN A 220 10.21 11.02 5.02
C GLN A 220 8.75 10.56 5.07
N GLU A 221 8.11 10.72 6.22
CA GLU A 221 6.72 10.33 6.44
C GLU A 221 5.73 11.30 5.82
N ALA A 222 6.16 12.51 5.45
CA ALA A 222 5.31 13.46 4.74
C ALA A 222 4.71 12.85 3.46
N TYR A 223 5.47 12.03 2.73
CA TYR A 223 4.94 11.33 1.55
C TYR A 223 3.83 10.35 1.92
N THR A 224 4.08 9.52 2.93
CA THR A 224 3.10 8.56 3.44
C THR A 224 1.83 9.25 3.93
N LEU A 225 1.97 10.34 4.69
CA LEU A 225 0.87 11.05 5.31
C LEU A 225 -0.01 11.77 4.30
N ASN A 226 0.59 12.24 3.20
CA ASN A 226 -0.11 12.98 2.16
C ASN A 226 -0.53 12.09 0.97
N PHE A 227 -0.27 10.78 1.01
CA PHE A 227 -0.77 9.87 -0.02
C PHE A 227 -2.31 9.77 0.07
N ASP A 228 -3.03 10.08 -1.01
CA ASP A 228 -4.50 10.00 -1.03
C ASP A 228 -4.98 8.57 -1.25
N TYR A 229 -5.07 7.82 -0.15
CA TYR A 229 -5.57 6.44 -0.15
C TYR A 229 -7.01 6.32 -0.67
N PHE A 230 -7.85 7.34 -0.54
CA PHE A 230 -9.24 7.27 -1.03
C PHE A 230 -9.27 7.33 -2.55
N THR A 231 -8.61 8.34 -3.12
CA THR A 231 -8.53 8.50 -4.57
C THR A 231 -7.81 7.31 -5.19
N PHE A 232 -6.67 6.90 -4.63
CA PHE A 232 -5.95 5.72 -5.11
C PHE A 232 -6.80 4.44 -5.04
N HIS A 233 -7.54 4.23 -3.96
CA HIS A 233 -8.46 3.09 -3.84
C HIS A 233 -9.54 3.09 -4.92
N ILE A 234 -10.15 4.24 -5.21
CA ILE A 234 -11.14 4.37 -6.29
C ILE A 234 -10.51 4.01 -7.65
N ARG A 235 -9.27 4.41 -7.88
CA ARG A 235 -8.53 4.06 -9.11
C ARG A 235 -8.26 2.57 -9.21
N CYS A 236 -7.84 1.91 -8.13
CA CYS A 236 -7.73 0.45 -8.10
C CYS A 236 -9.08 -0.25 -8.35
N MET A 237 -10.19 0.27 -7.81
CA MET A 237 -11.53 -0.26 -8.10
C MET A 237 -11.90 -0.12 -9.58
N ARG A 238 -11.58 1.02 -10.21
CA ARG A 238 -11.79 1.23 -11.65
C ARG A 238 -10.94 0.28 -12.50
N PHE A 239 -9.69 0.06 -12.11
CA PHE A 239 -8.81 -0.92 -12.74
C PHE A 239 -9.40 -2.33 -12.66
N LEU A 240 -9.81 -2.79 -11.47
CA LEU A 240 -10.42 -4.11 -11.30
C LEU A 240 -11.74 -4.24 -12.07
N LYS A 241 -12.52 -3.16 -12.17
CA LYS A 241 -13.73 -3.13 -13.01
C LYS A 241 -13.39 -3.23 -14.49
N ALA A 242 -12.34 -2.56 -14.97
CA ALA A 242 -11.89 -2.70 -16.36
C ALA A 242 -11.43 -4.13 -16.67
N VAL A 243 -10.73 -4.78 -15.72
CA VAL A 243 -10.38 -6.20 -15.84
C VAL A 243 -11.65 -7.07 -15.86
N TYR A 244 -12.63 -6.80 -14.98
CA TYR A 244 -13.90 -7.53 -15.01
C TYR A 244 -14.62 -7.41 -16.36
N GLU A 245 -14.74 -6.20 -16.91
CA GLU A 245 -15.40 -5.98 -18.20
C GLU A 245 -14.67 -6.69 -19.35
N GLU A 246 -13.33 -6.68 -19.33
CA GLU A 246 -12.53 -7.40 -20.32
C GLU A 246 -12.83 -8.90 -20.30
N PHE A 247 -12.96 -9.51 -19.11
CA PHE A 247 -13.19 -10.95 -18.93
C PHE A 247 -14.65 -11.30 -18.58
N ARG A 248 -15.60 -10.41 -18.91
CA ARG A 248 -16.96 -10.50 -18.37
C ARG A 248 -17.68 -11.78 -18.79
N VAL A 249 -17.51 -12.20 -20.04
CA VAL A 249 -18.20 -13.38 -20.59
C VAL A 249 -17.76 -14.63 -19.84
N GLU A 250 -16.45 -14.83 -19.71
CA GLU A 250 -15.86 -15.98 -19.04
C GLU A 250 -16.18 -16.02 -17.54
N ILE A 251 -16.19 -14.86 -16.88
CA ILE A 251 -16.58 -14.77 -15.46
C ILE A 251 -18.06 -15.10 -15.28
N ILE A 252 -18.95 -14.60 -16.15
CA ILE A 252 -20.39 -14.90 -16.05
C ILE A 252 -20.66 -16.39 -16.30
N GLU A 253 -19.95 -17.00 -17.24
CA GLU A 253 -20.09 -18.43 -17.52
C GLU A 253 -19.62 -19.31 -16.36
N GLU A 254 -18.52 -18.95 -15.69
CA GLU A 254 -17.96 -19.76 -14.59
C GLU A 254 -18.59 -19.46 -13.21
N ASP A 255 -18.89 -18.19 -12.90
CA ASP A 255 -19.34 -17.74 -11.58
C ASP A 255 -20.75 -17.13 -11.55
N GLY A 256 -21.28 -16.72 -12.69
CA GLY A 256 -22.42 -15.81 -12.78
C GLY A 256 -22.04 -14.34 -12.58
N GLU A 257 -23.00 -13.46 -12.80
CA GLU A 257 -22.79 -12.01 -12.72
C GLU A 257 -22.34 -11.57 -11.32
N LEU A 258 -21.26 -10.76 -11.27
CA LEU A 258 -20.75 -10.20 -10.02
C LEU A 258 -21.55 -8.96 -9.66
N ILE A 259 -21.89 -8.82 -8.38
CA ILE A 259 -22.65 -7.68 -7.89
C ILE A 259 -21.69 -6.55 -7.49
N GLU A 260 -21.68 -5.49 -8.29
CA GLU A 260 -20.96 -4.26 -7.96
C GLU A 260 -21.40 -3.71 -6.58
N GLY A 261 -20.44 -3.35 -5.74
CA GLY A 261 -20.69 -2.79 -4.40
C GLY A 261 -20.70 -3.80 -3.24
N ARG A 262 -20.52 -5.10 -3.50
CA ARG A 262 -20.34 -6.12 -2.44
C ARG A 262 -18.90 -6.53 -2.16
N GLY A 263 -17.93 -5.84 -2.77
CA GLY A 263 -16.52 -6.25 -2.73
C GLY A 263 -16.22 -7.49 -3.58
N GLU A 264 -17.17 -7.92 -4.42
CA GLU A 264 -17.04 -9.10 -5.28
C GLU A 264 -16.02 -8.91 -6.41
N LEU A 265 -15.61 -7.66 -6.71
CA LEU A 265 -14.54 -7.37 -7.67
C LEU A 265 -13.21 -8.05 -7.31
N ASN A 266 -12.97 -8.34 -6.03
CA ASN A 266 -11.79 -9.09 -5.62
C ASN A 266 -11.79 -10.54 -6.14
N MET A 267 -12.95 -11.12 -6.45
CA MET A 267 -13.07 -12.47 -7.03
C MET A 267 -12.51 -12.53 -8.44
N VAL A 268 -12.54 -11.41 -9.16
CA VAL A 268 -11.94 -11.30 -10.51
C VAL A 268 -10.48 -11.72 -10.45
N VAL A 269 -9.71 -11.18 -9.49
CA VAL A 269 -8.28 -11.49 -9.37
C VAL A 269 -8.02 -12.97 -9.10
N HIS A 270 -8.84 -13.62 -8.26
CA HIS A 270 -8.72 -15.06 -8.02
C HIS A 270 -8.99 -15.88 -9.31
N ARG A 271 -9.98 -15.48 -10.12
CA ARG A 271 -10.25 -16.13 -11.41
C ARG A 271 -9.12 -15.92 -12.41
N ILE A 272 -8.61 -14.70 -12.52
CA ILE A 272 -7.46 -14.42 -13.36
C ILE A 272 -6.26 -15.28 -12.95
N PHE A 273 -5.97 -15.41 -11.66
CA PHE A 273 -4.90 -16.30 -11.21
C PHE A 273 -5.15 -17.77 -11.52
N THR A 274 -6.39 -18.23 -11.42
CA THR A 274 -6.77 -19.59 -11.82
C THR A 274 -6.46 -19.83 -13.30
N TRP A 275 -6.83 -18.88 -14.18
CA TRP A 275 -6.55 -19.00 -15.61
C TRP A 275 -5.07 -18.78 -15.97
N LEU A 276 -4.32 -17.99 -15.20
CA LEU A 276 -2.87 -17.85 -15.38
C LEU A 276 -2.10 -19.13 -15.01
N MET A 277 -2.70 -20.03 -14.22
CA MET A 277 -2.16 -21.36 -13.93
C MET A 277 -2.52 -22.40 -15.01
N ASP A 278 -3.53 -22.11 -15.85
CA ASP A 278 -3.96 -22.95 -16.95
C ASP A 278 -3.10 -22.71 -18.20
N GLN A 279 -2.36 -23.73 -18.64
CA GLN A 279 -1.44 -23.65 -19.77
C GLN A 279 -2.14 -23.32 -21.09
N GLU A 280 -3.42 -23.66 -21.23
CA GLU A 280 -4.17 -23.38 -22.47
C GLU A 280 -4.66 -21.92 -22.53
N LYS A 281 -4.90 -21.31 -21.36
CA LYS A 281 -5.46 -19.94 -21.26
C LYS A 281 -4.41 -18.86 -20.99
N VAL A 282 -3.26 -19.22 -20.42
CA VAL A 282 -2.28 -18.28 -19.86
C VAL A 282 -1.86 -17.16 -20.81
N GLU A 283 -1.53 -17.47 -22.07
CA GLU A 283 -1.06 -16.44 -23.02
C GLU A 283 -2.18 -15.50 -23.47
N ASN A 284 -3.41 -16.00 -23.65
CA ASN A 284 -4.57 -15.17 -23.96
C ASN A 284 -4.89 -14.21 -22.81
N VAL A 285 -4.87 -14.72 -21.57
CA VAL A 285 -5.15 -13.94 -20.36
C VAL A 285 -4.09 -12.85 -20.18
N LYS A 286 -2.80 -13.18 -20.33
CA LYS A 286 -1.71 -12.19 -20.24
C LYS A 286 -1.88 -11.07 -21.25
N GLU A 287 -2.20 -11.38 -22.50
CA GLU A 287 -2.28 -10.36 -23.54
C GLU A 287 -3.46 -9.40 -23.32
N ARG A 288 -4.64 -9.93 -22.98
CA ARG A 288 -5.80 -9.09 -22.64
C ARG A 288 -5.55 -8.24 -21.41
N LEU A 289 -4.98 -8.83 -20.37
CA LEU A 289 -4.65 -8.11 -19.15
C LEU A 289 -3.56 -7.04 -19.37
N ARG A 290 -2.58 -7.32 -20.23
CA ARG A 290 -1.58 -6.33 -20.68
C ARG A 290 -2.29 -5.12 -21.30
N GLY A 291 -3.22 -5.33 -22.22
CA GLY A 291 -3.97 -4.24 -22.87
C GLY A 291 -4.75 -3.37 -21.88
N VAL A 292 -5.45 -3.98 -20.91
CA VAL A 292 -6.15 -3.24 -19.85
C VAL A 292 -5.18 -2.44 -18.98
N LEU A 293 -4.05 -3.05 -18.61
CA LEU A 293 -3.08 -2.45 -17.70
C LEU A 293 -2.29 -1.31 -18.37
N GLU A 294 -1.86 -1.47 -19.63
CA GLU A 294 -1.18 -0.43 -20.40
C GLU A 294 -2.06 0.82 -20.53
N MET A 295 -3.32 0.63 -20.94
CA MET A 295 -4.30 1.71 -21.03
C MET A 295 -4.51 2.42 -19.68
N PHE A 296 -4.59 1.65 -18.59
CA PHE A 296 -4.82 2.21 -17.27
C PHE A 296 -3.61 2.97 -16.75
N VAL A 297 -2.40 2.41 -16.89
CA VAL A 297 -1.15 3.01 -16.41
C VAL A 297 -0.81 4.28 -17.19
N GLU A 298 -1.05 4.32 -18.50
CA GLU A 298 -0.86 5.53 -19.29
C GLU A 298 -1.76 6.68 -18.80
N ARG A 299 -3.01 6.38 -18.45
CA ARG A 299 -3.98 7.38 -18.00
C ARG A 299 -3.80 7.81 -16.54
N GLU A 300 -3.55 6.85 -15.65
CA GLU A 300 -3.66 7.05 -14.20
C GLU A 300 -2.44 6.57 -13.41
N GLY A 301 -1.39 6.07 -14.06
CA GLY A 301 -0.26 5.42 -13.37
C GLY A 301 0.61 6.33 -12.51
N ARG A 302 0.45 7.65 -12.61
CA ARG A 302 1.31 8.67 -11.96
C ARG A 302 0.56 9.76 -11.20
N ALA A 303 -0.77 9.67 -11.09
CA ALA A 303 -1.56 10.80 -10.60
C ALA A 303 -1.27 11.16 -9.13
N GLU A 304 -1.00 10.19 -8.24
CA GLU A 304 -0.63 10.50 -6.85
C GLU A 304 0.77 11.12 -6.79
N ILE A 305 1.74 10.56 -7.51
CA ILE A 305 3.11 11.06 -7.48
C ILE A 305 3.22 12.47 -8.02
N ASP A 306 2.52 12.76 -9.13
CA ASP A 306 2.54 14.09 -9.71
C ASP A 306 1.87 15.11 -8.77
N SER A 307 0.77 14.72 -8.09
CA SER A 307 0.12 15.54 -7.06
C SER A 307 1.02 15.79 -5.84
N LEU A 308 1.71 14.76 -5.36
CA LEU A 308 2.67 14.87 -4.25
C LEU A 308 3.85 15.76 -4.63
N LYS A 309 4.35 15.66 -5.86
CA LYS A 309 5.46 16.50 -6.33
C LYS A 309 5.05 17.98 -6.36
N GLU A 310 3.88 18.29 -6.89
CA GLU A 310 3.35 19.66 -6.90
C GLU A 310 3.22 20.23 -5.48
N TYR A 311 2.70 19.41 -4.55
CA TYR A 311 2.60 19.78 -3.14
C TYR A 311 3.98 20.10 -2.52
N MET A 312 4.97 19.25 -2.77
CA MET A 312 6.32 19.43 -2.24
C MET A 312 7.03 20.65 -2.84
N ASP A 313 6.88 20.89 -4.14
CA ASP A 313 7.44 22.06 -4.82
C ASP A 313 6.82 23.35 -4.26
N GLY A 314 5.51 23.35 -3.96
CA GLY A 314 4.82 24.46 -3.29
C GLY A 314 5.34 24.76 -1.88
N LEU A 315 5.71 23.73 -1.11
CA LEU A 315 6.30 23.90 0.22
C LEU A 315 7.71 24.50 0.17
N ILE A 316 8.49 24.19 -0.86
CA ILE A 316 9.84 24.73 -1.03
C ILE A 316 9.78 26.22 -1.34
N LEU A 317 8.84 26.67 -2.17
CA LEU A 317 8.69 28.07 -2.55
C LEU A 317 8.18 28.97 -1.41
N ALA A 318 7.54 28.39 -0.40
CA ALA A 318 7.00 29.12 0.74
C ALA A 318 8.02 29.40 1.86
N ASN A 319 9.19 28.75 1.84
CA ASN A 319 10.25 28.88 2.86
C ASN A 319 11.45 29.66 2.32
#